data_AF-A0A183AYU4-F1
#
_entry.id   AF-A0A183AYU4-F1
#
_cell.length_a   1.000
_cell.length_b   1.000
_cell.length_c   1.000
_cell.angle_alpha   90.00
_cell.angle_beta   90.00
_cell.angle_gamma   90.00
#
_symmetry.space_group_name_H-M   'P 1'
#
loop_
_entity.id
_entity.type
_entity.pdbx_description
1 polymer ?
#
loop_
_entity_poly.entity_id
_entity_poly.type
_entity_poly.pdbx_seq_one_letter_code
_entity_poly.pdbx_strand_id
1 'polypeptide(L)' 'MQQRTILTEAHLMALKELKSNEKVVVLRPDKGFGVVVMDKVCYKEKMVSILNDERKFRVDKTEDDPQELEKKITIE' A
#
# COMPACT_ATOMS: atom_id res chain seq x y z
N MET A 1 -21.30 17.88 19.70
CA MET A 1 -21.08 16.62 20.45
C MET A 1 -19.64 16.20 20.21
N GLN A 2 -18.78 16.21 21.24
CA GLN A 2 -17.43 15.64 21.11
C GLN A 2 -17.54 14.11 21.08
N GLN A 3 -17.11 13.49 19.98
CA GLN A 3 -17.05 12.05 19.88
C GLN A 3 -15.99 11.55 20.88
N ARG A 4 -16.43 10.82 21.91
CA ARG A 4 -15.51 10.17 22.85
C ARG A 4 -14.82 9.02 22.11
N THR A 5 -13.54 9.22 21.84
CA THR A 5 -12.68 8.22 21.18
C THR A 5 -12.20 7.19 22.21
N ILE A 6 -12.17 5.92 21.81
CA ILE A 6 -11.59 4.81 22.60
C ILE A 6 -10.05 4.94 22.69
N LEU A 7 -9.45 5.72 21.78
CA LEU A 7 -8.01 5.94 21.75
C LEU A 7 -7.60 6.99 22.78
N THR A 8 -6.62 6.60 23.61
CA THR A 8 -5.92 7.50 24.54
C THR A 8 -4.88 8.34 23.79
N GLU A 9 -4.34 9.37 24.44
CA GLU A 9 -3.26 10.17 23.87
C GLU A 9 -2.01 9.31 23.55
N ALA A 10 -1.70 8.34 24.40
CA ALA A 10 -0.59 7.41 24.17
C ALA A 10 -0.79 6.60 22.89
N HIS A 11 -2.02 6.11 22.64
CA HIS A 11 -2.34 5.42 21.37
C HIS A 11 -2.14 6.33 20.16
N LEU A 12 -2.58 7.59 20.26
CA LEU A 12 -2.43 8.57 19.18
C LEU A 12 -0.96 8.90 18.91
N MET A 13 -0.13 9.01 19.96
CA MET A 13 1.31 9.21 19.82
C MET A 13 1.99 8.02 19.15
N ALA A 14 1.69 6.80 19.59
CA ALA A 14 2.23 5.59 18.98
C ALA A 14 1.84 5.47 17.50
N LEU A 15 0.60 5.83 17.13
CA LEU A 15 0.16 5.85 15.74
C LEU A 15 0.91 6.91 14.90
N LYS A 16 1.18 8.09 15.48
CA LYS A 16 1.99 9.12 14.81
C LYS A 16 3.42 8.63 14.58
N GLU A 17 4.03 8.01 15.59
CA GLU A 17 5.37 7.43 15.49
C GLU A 17 5.44 6.33 14.43
N LEU A 18 4.47 5.41 14.44
CA LEU A 18 4.36 4.36 13.44
C LEU A 18 4.21 4.94 12.02
N LYS A 19 3.39 5.98 11.86
CA LYS A 19 3.21 6.68 10.57
C LYS A 19 4.50 7.37 10.11
N SER A 20 5.29 7.93 11.03
CA SER A 20 6.57 8.57 10.71
C SER A 20 7.72 7.59 10.47
N ASN A 21 7.55 6.32 10.81
CA ASN A 21 8.62 5.33 10.66
C ASN A 21 8.79 4.93 9.19
N GLU A 22 9.82 5.48 8.54
CA GLU A 22 10.12 5.23 7.13
C GLU A 22 10.59 3.81 6.81
N LYS A 23 10.87 2.99 7.83
CA LYS A 23 11.31 1.59 7.68
C LYS A 23 10.15 0.62 7.52
N VAL A 24 8.91 1.03 7.80
CA VAL A 24 7.72 0.21 7.62
C VAL A 24 6.84 0.75 6.50
N VAL A 25 6.08 -0.13 5.86
CA VAL A 25 4.98 0.21 4.98
C VAL A 25 3.66 -0.09 5.68
N VAL A 26 2.74 0.87 5.64
CA VAL A 26 1.39 0.72 6.18
C VAL A 26 0.41 0.91 5.04
N LEU A 27 -0.29 -0.17 4.67
CA LEU A 27 -1.17 -0.20 3.49
C LEU A 27 -2.57 -0.70 3.86
N ARG A 28 -3.56 -0.31 3.05
CA ARG A 28 -4.89 -0.92 3.09
C ARG A 28 -4.80 -2.32 2.46
N PRO A 29 -5.43 -3.35 3.06
CA PRO A 29 -5.53 -4.65 2.43
C PRO A 29 -6.47 -4.61 1.23
N ASP A 30 -6.33 -5.58 0.33
CA ASP A 30 -7.21 -5.75 -0.83
C ASP A 30 -8.66 -6.03 -0.42
N LYS A 31 -8.87 -6.77 0.68
CA LYS A 31 -10.20 -7.16 1.18
C LYS A 31 -10.35 -6.91 2.68
N GLY A 32 -11.56 -6.50 3.07
CA GLY A 32 -11.94 -6.29 4.47
C GLY A 32 -11.46 -4.96 5.05
N PHE A 33 -11.52 -4.85 6.38
CA PHE A 33 -11.26 -3.61 7.13
C PHE A 33 -9.94 -3.65 7.94
N GLY A 34 -8.99 -4.47 7.52
CA GLY A 34 -7.68 -4.60 8.18
C GLY A 34 -6.70 -3.50 7.81
N VAL A 35 -5.47 -3.62 8.32
CA VAL A 35 -4.30 -2.84 7.91
C VAL A 35 -3.11 -3.78 7.76
N VAL A 36 -2.32 -3.58 6.71
CA VAL A 36 -1.09 -4.33 6.49
C VAL A 36 0.08 -3.49 6.99
N VAL A 37 0.90 -4.08 7.85
CA VAL A 37 2.15 -3.47 8.34
C VAL A 37 3.30 -4.42 8.04
N MET A 38 4.30 -3.96 7.29
CA MET A 38 5.46 -4.77 6.90
C MET A 38 6.74 -3.95 6.94
N ASP A 39 7.88 -4.63 7.12
CA ASP A 39 9.18 -4.02 6.84
C ASP A 39 9.28 -3.63 5.35
N LYS A 40 9.77 -2.43 5.10
CA LYS A 40 9.80 -1.82 3.77
C LYS A 40 10.78 -2.50 2.82
N VAL A 41 11.91 -2.99 3.31
CA VAL A 41 12.91 -3.69 2.49
C VAL A 41 12.35 -5.03 2.09
N CYS A 42 11.86 -5.81 3.04
CA CYS A 42 11.19 -7.08 2.79
C CYS A 42 10.00 -6.95 1.84
N TYR A 43 9.18 -5.90 1.99
CA TYR A 43 8.06 -5.62 1.09
C TYR A 43 8.54 -5.42 -0.35
N LYS A 44 9.56 -4.57 -0.56
CA LYS A 44 10.12 -4.31 -1.89
C LYS A 44 10.70 -5.57 -2.52
N GLU A 45 11.49 -6.34 -1.78
CA GLU A 45 12.09 -7.58 -2.27
C GLU A 45 11.03 -8.59 -2.69
N LYS A 46 9.99 -8.78 -1.87
CA LYS A 46 8.86 -9.67 -2.21
C LYS A 46 8.11 -9.18 -3.43
N MET A 47 7.83 -7.88 -3.52
CA MET A 47 7.16 -7.29 -4.67
C MET A 47 7.95 -7.51 -5.96
N VAL A 48 9.25 -7.22 -5.95
CA VAL A 48 10.13 -7.45 -7.09
C VAL A 48 10.18 -8.94 -7.45
N SER A 49 10.28 -9.82 -6.47
CA SER A 49 10.25 -11.26 -6.70
C SER A 49 8.94 -11.74 -7.33
N ILE A 50 7.80 -11.14 -7.00
CA ILE A 50 6.51 -11.47 -7.61
C ILE A 50 6.48 -10.98 -9.06
N LEU A 51 6.86 -9.72 -9.30
CA LEU A 51 6.82 -9.11 -10.63
C LEU A 51 7.80 -9.75 -11.62
N ASN A 52 8.92 -10.28 -11.12
CA ASN A 52 9.91 -10.99 -11.94
C ASN A 52 9.55 -12.47 -12.20
N ASP A 53 8.42 -12.99 -11.69
CA ASP A 53 8.00 -14.36 -12.00
C ASP A 53 7.44 -14.42 -13.43
N GLU A 54 8.32 -14.72 -14.40
CA GLU A 54 8.00 -14.79 -15.83
C GLU A 54 6.95 -15.86 -16.19
N ARG A 55 6.64 -16.78 -15.27
CA ARG A 55 5.56 -17.76 -15.45
C ARG A 55 4.18 -17.13 -15.23
N LYS A 56 4.11 -16.00 -14.52
CA LYS A 56 2.87 -15.30 -14.15
C LYS A 56 2.75 -13.94 -14.82
N PHE A 57 3.86 -13.22 -14.95
CA PHE A 57 3.90 -11.87 -15.48
C PHE A 57 4.81 -11.80 -16.71
N ARG A 58 4.52 -10.90 -17.63
CA ARG A 58 5.37 -10.59 -18.78
C ARG A 58 5.54 -9.09 -18.86
N VAL A 59 6.74 -8.66 -19.21
CA VAL A 59 7.02 -7.25 -19.47
C VAL A 59 6.23 -6.83 -20.71
N ASP A 60 5.44 -5.77 -20.59
CA ASP A 60 4.80 -5.17 -21.74
C ASP A 60 5.84 -4.47 -22.60
N LYS A 61 5.76 -4.66 -23.92
CA LYS A 61 6.72 -4.12 -24.89
C LYS A 61 6.29 -2.76 -25.42
N THR A 62 5.03 -2.38 -25.18
CA THR A 62 4.53 -1.05 -25.50
C THR A 62 4.79 -0.11 -24.35
N GLU A 63 5.24 1.12 -24.66
CA GLU A 63 5.29 2.17 -23.64
C GLU A 63 3.86 2.50 -23.20
N ASP A 64 3.67 2.61 -21.88
CA ASP A 64 2.41 3.04 -21.30
C ASP A 64 2.15 4.50 -21.66
N ASP A 65 0.97 4.79 -22.22
CA ASP A 65 0.43 6.16 -22.26
C ASP A 65 -0.41 6.38 -21.00
N PRO A 66 0.07 7.19 -20.03
CA PRO A 66 -0.63 7.42 -18.77
C PRO A 66 -2.05 7.97 -18.99
N GLN A 67 -2.29 8.75 -20.05
CA GLN A 67 -3.59 9.34 -20.34
C GLN A 67 -4.59 8.31 -20.88
N GLU A 68 -4.14 7.34 -21.67
CA GLU A 68 -4.99 6.23 -22.10
C GLU A 68 -5.32 5.27 -20.95
N LEU A 69 -4.34 4.97 -20.11
CA LEU A 69 -4.53 4.08 -18.96
C LEU A 69 -5.52 4.66 -17.95
N GLU A 70 -5.40 5.95 -17.64
CA GLU A 70 -6.34 6.64 -16.76
C GLU A 70 -7.76 6.61 -17.33
N LYS A 71 -7.93 6.84 -18.64
CA LYS A 71 -9.24 6.70 -19.29
C LYS A 71 -9.80 5.29 -19.14
N LYS A 72 -9.00 4.23 -19.33
CA LYS A 72 -9.44 2.83 -19.19
C LYS A 72 -9.84 2.46 -17.75
N ILE A 73 -9.16 3.04 -16.75
CA ILE A 73 -9.44 2.80 -15.32
C ILE A 73 -10.68 3.55 -14.84
N THR A 74 -10.95 4.74 -15.40
CA THR A 74 -12.03 5.63 -14.94
C THR A 74 -13.38 5.39 -15.65
N ILE A 75 -13.51 4.33 -16.45
CA ILE A 75 -14.75 4.00 -17.20
C ILE A 75 -15.78 3.20 -16.36
N GLU A 76 -15.59 3.03 -15.05
CA GLU A 76 -16.68 2.57 -14.15
C GLU A 76 -17.65 3.67 -13.74
#